data_AF-A0AB34KD51-F1
#
_entry.id   AF-A0AB34KD51-F1
#
_cell.length_a   1.000
_cell.length_b   1.000
_cell.length_c   1.000
_cell.angle_alpha   90.00
_cell.angle_beta   90.00
_cell.angle_gamma   90.00
#
_symmetry.space_group_name_H-M   'P 1'
#
loop_
_entity.id
_entity.type
_entity.pdbx_description
1 polymer ?
#
loop_
_entity_poly.entity_id
_entity_poly.type
_entity_poly.pdbx_seq_one_letter_code
_entity_poly.pdbx_strand_id
1 'polypeptide(L)'
;MMHELGHAIGLQHEHQRQDRGQYLEFHCENLDGYEQAKRKAAVDERAYFEDDEDIETRMSLVCNDDEIAFDYLPAALPFIRQKDHRLESEKAKFKYYVQLDSFDYDSIMIYSSHANTPIDIDATNPKTWVLKRKDGTAVWQGGSKRAADAKITEGDIARVAQLYFKARGATLEATGLGKWDGQRIRKARLTN
;
A
#
# COMPACT_ATOMS: atom_id res chain seq x y z
N MET A 1 -14.36 -3.71 4.63
CA MET A 1 -14.38 -3.21 6.03
C MET A 1 -13.13 -3.63 6.81
N MET A 2 -12.76 -4.92 6.83
CA MET A 2 -11.58 -5.36 7.60
C MET A 2 -10.26 -4.71 7.13
N HIS A 3 -10.10 -4.49 5.82
CA HIS A 3 -8.97 -3.76 5.23
C HIS A 3 -8.77 -2.35 5.84
N GLU A 4 -9.83 -1.54 5.84
CA GLU A 4 -9.82 -0.20 6.44
C GLU A 4 -9.56 -0.22 7.95
N LEU A 5 -10.09 -1.24 8.64
CA LEU A 5 -9.78 -1.43 10.06
C LEU A 5 -8.28 -1.74 10.24
N GLY A 6 -7.70 -2.54 9.35
CA GLY A 6 -6.26 -2.79 9.28
C GLY A 6 -5.45 -1.50 9.21
N HIS A 7 -5.83 -0.57 8.32
CA HIS A 7 -5.21 0.76 8.28
C HIS A 7 -5.36 1.53 9.60
N ALA A 8 -6.56 1.53 10.19
CA ALA A 8 -6.82 2.23 11.46
C ALA A 8 -5.96 1.71 12.62
N ILE A 9 -5.56 0.43 12.58
CA ILE A 9 -4.65 -0.19 13.56
C ILE A 9 -3.19 -0.25 13.08
N GLY A 10 -2.83 0.53 12.06
CA GLY A 10 -1.44 0.72 11.64
C GLY A 10 -0.87 -0.30 10.66
N LEU A 11 -1.71 -1.19 10.09
CA LEU A 11 -1.27 -2.04 8.98
C LEU A 11 -1.15 -1.22 7.69
N GLN A 12 -0.02 -1.41 7.00
CA GLN A 12 0.18 -0.92 5.64
C GLN A 12 -0.27 -1.95 4.60
N HIS A 13 -0.25 -1.59 3.32
CA HIS A 13 -0.51 -2.55 2.25
C HIS A 13 0.61 -3.57 2.09
N GLU A 14 0.25 -4.84 1.88
CA GLU A 14 1.23 -5.90 1.64
C GLU A 14 1.88 -5.74 0.25
N HIS A 15 1.11 -5.33 -0.76
CA HIS A 15 1.63 -5.02 -2.10
C HIS A 15 2.41 -3.70 -2.19
N GLN A 16 2.57 -2.94 -1.09
CA GLN A 16 3.44 -1.75 -1.05
C GLN A 16 4.80 -2.02 -0.38
N ARG A 17 5.06 -3.27 0.05
CA ARG A 17 6.37 -3.67 0.59
C ARG A 17 7.51 -3.32 -0.37
N GLN A 18 8.67 -2.98 0.19
CA GLN A 18 9.86 -2.64 -0.58
C GLN A 18 10.35 -3.81 -1.45
N ASP A 19 10.23 -5.04 -0.92
CA ASP A 19 10.64 -6.28 -1.58
C ASP A 19 9.55 -6.89 -2.48
N ARG A 20 8.38 -6.26 -2.63
CA ARG A 20 7.24 -6.83 -3.38
C ARG A 20 7.60 -7.32 -4.78
N GLY A 21 8.60 -6.70 -5.43
CA GLY A 21 8.99 -7.02 -6.80
C GLY A 21 9.53 -8.44 -6.96
N GLN A 22 9.90 -9.09 -5.85
CA GLN A 22 10.28 -10.50 -5.80
C GLN A 22 9.06 -11.45 -5.88
N TYR A 23 7.86 -10.93 -5.61
CA TYR A 23 6.63 -11.71 -5.42
C TYR A 23 5.53 -11.33 -6.42
N LEU A 24 5.44 -10.04 -6.75
CA LEU A 24 4.39 -9.45 -7.57
C LEU A 24 4.94 -8.70 -8.78
N GLU A 25 4.11 -8.65 -9.80
CA GLU A 25 4.22 -7.79 -10.98
C GLU A 25 3.12 -6.74 -10.91
N PHE A 26 3.53 -5.48 -11.12
CA PHE A 26 2.64 -4.34 -11.16
C PHE A 26 2.54 -3.83 -12.59
N HIS A 27 1.37 -4.02 -13.19
CA HIS A 27 1.02 -3.59 -14.53
C HIS A 27 0.30 -2.24 -14.47
N CYS A 28 1.09 -1.18 -14.39
CA CYS A 28 0.58 0.18 -14.32
C CYS A 28 -0.25 0.55 -15.57
N GLU A 29 0.08 -0.03 -16.72
CA GLU A 29 -0.63 0.13 -17.98
C GLU A 29 -2.10 -0.30 -17.94
N ASN A 30 -2.46 -1.13 -16.96
CA ASN A 30 -3.83 -1.62 -16.77
C ASN A 30 -4.66 -0.74 -15.82
N LEU A 31 -4.07 0.31 -15.24
CA LEU A 31 -4.79 1.23 -14.37
C LEU A 31 -5.77 2.12 -15.14
N ASP A 32 -6.87 2.46 -14.47
CA ASP A 32 -7.79 3.46 -14.98
C ASP A 32 -7.08 4.81 -15.16
N GLY A 33 -7.35 5.45 -16.30
CA GLY A 33 -6.70 6.70 -16.69
C GLY A 33 -5.28 6.60 -17.25
N TYR A 34 -4.68 5.41 -17.38
CA TYR A 34 -3.29 5.27 -17.89
C TYR A 34 -3.05 5.96 -19.24
N GLU A 35 -3.94 5.75 -20.22
CA GLU A 35 -3.82 6.39 -21.54
C GLU A 35 -3.94 7.92 -21.49
N GLN A 36 -4.70 8.45 -20.53
CA GLN A 36 -4.83 9.89 -20.32
C GLN A 36 -3.56 10.44 -19.67
N ALA A 37 -3.00 9.72 -18.70
CA ALA A 37 -1.72 10.04 -18.09
C ALA A 37 -0.59 10.04 -19.12
N LYS A 38 -0.55 9.05 -20.01
CA LYS A 38 0.43 8.98 -21.12
C LYS A 38 0.36 10.20 -22.02
N ARG A 39 -0.83 10.67 -22.39
CA ARG A 39 -0.99 11.91 -23.17
C ARG A 39 -0.53 13.15 -22.40
N LYS A 40 -0.83 13.24 -21.11
CA LYS A 40 -0.35 14.35 -20.27
C LYS A 40 1.17 14.34 -20.14
N ALA A 41 1.78 13.18 -19.90
CA ALA A 41 3.23 13.02 -19.76
C ALA A 41 3.99 13.35 -21.06
N ALA A 42 3.35 13.15 -22.22
CA ALA A 42 3.91 13.56 -23.51
C ALA A 42 3.94 15.09 -23.69
N VAL A 43 2.98 15.82 -23.12
CA VAL A 43 2.96 17.30 -23.15
C VAL A 43 3.85 17.89 -22.04
N ASP A 44 3.85 17.25 -20.88
CA ASP A 44 4.56 17.63 -19.67
C ASP A 44 4.37 19.10 -19.24
N GLU A 45 3.13 19.51 -19.02
CA GLU A 45 2.80 20.89 -18.60
C GLU A 45 3.45 21.29 -17.26
N ARG A 46 3.86 20.31 -16.43
CA ARG A 46 4.50 20.54 -15.13
C ARG A 46 6.03 20.58 -15.19
N ALA A 47 6.63 20.27 -16.34
CA ALA A 47 8.08 20.16 -16.51
C ALA A 47 8.72 19.20 -15.49
N TYR A 48 8.13 18.02 -15.31
CA TYR A 48 8.69 16.96 -14.45
C TYR A 48 9.72 16.09 -15.15
N PHE A 49 9.76 16.09 -16.48
CA PHE A 49 10.59 15.20 -17.28
C PHE A 49 11.66 15.99 -18.04
N GLU A 50 12.77 15.34 -18.34
CA GLU A 50 13.78 15.90 -19.24
C GLU A 50 13.26 15.89 -20.69
N ASP A 51 13.70 16.87 -21.49
CA ASP A 51 13.21 17.08 -22.86
C ASP A 51 13.51 15.89 -23.79
N ASP A 52 14.57 15.12 -23.54
CA ASP A 52 14.99 13.97 -24.33
C ASP A 52 14.52 12.61 -23.79
N GLU A 53 13.82 12.58 -22.65
CA GLU A 53 13.26 11.35 -22.10
C GLU A 53 12.13 10.80 -22.98
N ASP A 54 12.24 9.52 -23.33
CA ASP A 54 11.17 8.82 -24.04
C ASP A 54 9.91 8.62 -23.18
N ILE A 55 8.78 8.41 -23.85
CA ILE A 55 7.49 8.30 -23.17
C ILE A 55 7.42 7.11 -22.20
N GLU A 56 8.17 6.04 -22.44
CA GLU A 56 8.16 4.87 -21.56
C GLU A 56 8.91 5.15 -20.26
N THR A 57 10.00 5.93 -20.32
CA THR A 57 10.74 6.43 -19.17
C THR A 57 9.88 7.37 -18.33
N ARG A 58 9.20 8.32 -18.99
CA ARG A 58 8.25 9.22 -18.33
C ARG A 58 7.12 8.44 -17.64
N MET A 59 6.54 7.45 -18.33
CA MET A 59 5.49 6.63 -17.74
C MET A 59 6.01 5.75 -16.60
N SER A 60 7.25 5.27 -16.65
CA SER A 60 7.88 4.58 -15.52
C SER A 60 7.92 5.45 -14.27
N LEU A 61 8.25 6.74 -14.42
CA LEU A 61 8.21 7.73 -13.32
C LEU A 61 6.78 7.97 -12.84
N VAL A 62 5.83 8.22 -13.74
CA VAL A 62 4.39 8.36 -13.41
C VAL A 62 3.86 7.17 -12.62
N CYS A 63 4.36 5.96 -12.89
CA CYS A 63 3.89 4.73 -12.25
C CYS A 63 4.57 4.41 -10.91
N ASN A 64 5.71 5.04 -10.59
CA ASN A 64 6.54 4.65 -9.44
C ASN A 64 6.88 5.81 -8.49
N ASP A 65 6.64 7.06 -8.90
CA ASP A 65 6.88 8.26 -8.10
C ASP A 65 5.56 8.82 -7.58
N ASP A 66 5.43 8.99 -6.27
CA ASP A 66 4.20 9.45 -5.62
C ASP A 66 3.82 10.88 -5.99
N GLU A 67 4.79 11.78 -6.15
CA GLU A 67 4.55 13.17 -6.52
C GLU A 67 4.09 13.29 -7.97
N ILE A 68 4.78 12.59 -8.88
CA ILE A 68 4.44 12.60 -10.31
C ILE A 68 3.10 11.88 -10.54
N ALA A 69 2.88 10.73 -9.88
CA ALA A 69 1.62 10.00 -9.97
C ALA A 69 0.44 10.84 -9.49
N PHE A 70 0.61 11.65 -8.44
CA PHE A 70 -0.46 12.51 -7.94
C PHE A 70 -1.00 13.46 -9.00
N ASP A 71 -0.13 14.01 -9.85
CA ASP A 71 -0.53 14.93 -10.92
C ASP A 71 -0.97 14.21 -12.21
N TYR A 72 -0.34 13.09 -12.56
CA TYR A 72 -0.52 12.43 -13.86
C TYR A 72 -1.42 11.20 -13.82
N LEU A 73 -1.28 10.33 -12.81
CA LEU A 73 -2.02 9.07 -12.68
C LEU A 73 -2.37 8.75 -11.20
N PRO A 74 -3.35 9.43 -10.60
CA PRO A 74 -3.71 9.21 -9.18
C PRO A 74 -4.09 7.76 -8.86
N ALA A 75 -4.57 7.00 -9.84
CA ALA A 75 -4.89 5.58 -9.71
C ALA A 75 -3.69 4.70 -9.34
N ALA A 76 -2.45 5.15 -9.60
CA ALA A 76 -1.21 4.45 -9.26
C ALA A 76 -0.78 4.64 -7.81
N LEU A 77 -1.18 5.73 -7.15
CA LEU A 77 -0.79 6.07 -5.77
C LEU A 77 -0.93 4.91 -4.75
N PRO A 78 -2.04 4.14 -4.71
CA PRO A 78 -2.17 3.07 -3.72
C PRO A 78 -1.36 1.80 -4.07
N PHE A 79 -0.66 1.79 -5.20
CA PHE A 79 0.26 0.73 -5.62
C PHE A 79 1.73 1.15 -5.55
N ILE A 80 2.03 2.44 -5.51
CA ILE A 80 3.41 2.93 -5.41
C ILE A 80 4.03 2.47 -4.09
N ARG A 81 5.32 2.08 -4.11
CA ARG A 81 6.02 1.71 -2.86
C ARG A 81 6.03 2.96 -2.01
N GLN A 82 5.67 2.87 -0.73
CA GLN A 82 5.83 4.02 0.15
C GLN A 82 7.30 4.44 0.10
N LYS A 83 7.60 5.64 -0.40
CA LYS A 83 8.92 6.23 -0.22
C LYS A 83 9.12 6.36 1.28
N ASP A 84 10.21 5.80 1.78
CA ASP A 84 10.56 5.93 3.19
C ASP A 84 11.03 7.37 3.41
N HIS A 85 10.08 8.29 3.58
CA HIS A 85 10.29 9.72 3.83
C HIS A 85 10.91 9.99 5.22
N ARG A 86 11.34 8.95 5.93
CA ARG A 86 11.95 9.06 7.26
C ARG A 86 13.47 9.12 7.15
N LEU A 87 14.08 9.91 8.03
CA LEU A 87 15.55 10.03 8.18
C LEU A 87 16.21 8.65 8.20
N GLU A 88 17.40 8.51 7.61
CA GLU A 88 18.17 7.24 7.54
C GLU A 88 18.26 6.50 8.90
N SER A 89 18.33 7.25 10.00
CA SER A 89 18.36 6.74 11.38
C SER A 89 17.04 6.13 11.87
N GLU A 90 15.93 6.48 11.25
CA GLU A 90 14.59 5.93 11.52
C GLU A 90 14.23 4.79 10.56
N LYS A 91 14.82 4.75 9.36
CA LYS A 91 14.66 3.62 8.41
C LYS A 91 15.03 2.30 9.06
N ALA A 92 16.15 2.26 9.79
CA ALA A 92 16.59 1.06 10.52
C ALA A 92 15.61 0.64 11.63
N LYS A 93 14.91 1.58 12.27
CA LYS A 93 13.90 1.30 13.30
C LYS A 93 12.58 0.84 12.68
N PHE A 94 12.18 1.38 11.53
CA PHE A 94 10.95 1.03 10.80
C PHE A 94 11.06 -0.26 9.97
N LYS A 95 12.26 -0.63 9.52
CA LYS A 95 12.54 -1.91 8.87
C LYS A 95 12.15 -3.12 9.73
N TYR A 96 12.08 -2.96 11.05
CA TYR A 96 11.62 -3.99 11.99
C TYR A 96 10.09 -4.07 12.16
N TYR A 97 9.34 -3.05 11.75
CA TYR A 97 7.87 -3.02 11.95
C TYR A 97 7.09 -3.67 10.80
N VAL A 98 7.74 -3.84 9.66
CA VAL A 98 7.07 -4.27 8.44
C VAL A 98 7.95 -5.32 7.79
N GLN A 99 7.69 -6.58 8.12
CA GLN A 99 7.77 -7.75 7.24
C GLN A 99 7.86 -8.99 8.14
N LEU A 100 6.86 -9.87 8.03
CA LEU A 100 7.20 -11.29 8.16
C LEU A 100 8.20 -11.61 7.05
N ASP A 101 9.15 -12.50 7.34
CA ASP A 101 10.16 -12.92 6.35
C ASP A 101 9.50 -13.42 5.04
N SER A 102 8.28 -13.96 5.12
CA SER A 102 7.48 -14.38 3.96
C SER A 102 6.51 -13.30 3.47
N PHE A 103 6.30 -13.24 2.16
CA PHE A 103 5.24 -12.46 1.54
C PHE A 103 3.87 -13.14 1.70
N ASP A 104 2.88 -12.38 2.14
CA ASP A 104 1.52 -12.89 2.36
C ASP A 104 0.58 -12.53 1.21
N TYR A 105 0.48 -13.41 0.22
CA TYR A 105 -0.40 -13.21 -0.94
C TYR A 105 -1.89 -13.17 -0.61
N ASP A 106 -2.27 -13.63 0.59
CA ASP A 106 -3.66 -13.76 1.01
C ASP A 106 -4.01 -12.73 2.11
N SER A 107 -3.08 -11.82 2.45
CA SER A 107 -3.28 -10.76 3.45
C SER A 107 -4.56 -9.97 3.20
N ILE A 108 -5.25 -9.58 4.26
CA ILE A 108 -6.39 -8.65 4.14
C ILE A 108 -5.96 -7.27 3.63
N MET A 109 -4.66 -6.96 3.69
CA MET A 109 -4.04 -5.70 3.27
C MET A 109 -3.42 -5.76 1.86
N ILE A 110 -3.68 -6.81 1.08
CA ILE A 110 -3.34 -6.84 -0.34
C ILE A 110 -4.55 -6.40 -1.18
N TYR A 111 -4.33 -5.65 -2.25
CA TYR A 111 -5.37 -5.41 -3.23
C TYR A 111 -5.57 -6.61 -4.15
N SER A 112 -6.82 -6.83 -4.56
CA SER A 112 -7.13 -7.81 -5.60
C SER A 112 -6.50 -7.42 -6.94
N SER A 113 -6.21 -8.42 -7.77
CA SER A 113 -5.55 -8.24 -9.07
C SER A 113 -6.19 -7.22 -10.02
N HIS A 114 -7.50 -7.02 -9.92
CA HIS A 114 -8.25 -6.07 -10.74
C HIS A 114 -8.57 -4.74 -10.03
N ALA A 115 -7.91 -4.44 -8.91
CA ALA A 115 -8.12 -3.16 -8.24
C ALA A 115 -7.71 -2.01 -9.16
N ASN A 116 -8.53 -0.95 -9.19
CA ASN A 116 -8.32 0.26 -9.99
C ASN A 116 -8.19 0.03 -11.51
N THR A 117 -8.76 -1.05 -12.04
CA THR A 117 -8.97 -1.20 -13.47
C THR A 117 -10.15 -0.33 -13.96
N PRO A 118 -10.19 0.08 -15.24
CA PRO A 118 -11.38 0.69 -15.84
C PRO A 118 -12.67 -0.11 -15.60
N ILE A 119 -13.82 0.56 -15.58
CA ILE A 119 -15.13 -0.05 -15.27
C ILE A 119 -15.61 -0.99 -16.38
N ASP A 120 -15.23 -0.74 -17.62
CA ASP A 120 -15.70 -1.42 -18.82
C ASP A 120 -14.84 -2.62 -19.26
N ILE A 121 -13.76 -2.91 -18.53
CA ILE A 121 -12.90 -4.04 -18.85
C ILE A 121 -13.29 -5.32 -18.12
N ASP A 122 -13.04 -6.46 -18.76
CA ASP A 122 -13.19 -7.77 -18.14
C ASP A 122 -12.12 -7.98 -17.06
N ALA A 123 -12.48 -7.69 -15.81
CA ALA A 123 -11.65 -7.92 -14.63
C ALA A 123 -11.33 -9.40 -14.37
N THR A 124 -11.96 -10.34 -15.09
CA THR A 124 -11.64 -11.77 -15.01
C THR A 124 -10.55 -12.20 -15.99
N ASN A 125 -10.22 -11.36 -16.97
CA ASN A 125 -9.15 -11.61 -17.93
C ASN A 125 -7.77 -11.32 -17.30
N PRO A 126 -6.86 -12.30 -17.17
CA PRO A 126 -5.55 -12.06 -16.59
C PRO A 126 -4.70 -10.99 -17.28
N LYS A 127 -5.00 -10.65 -18.55
CA LYS A 127 -4.28 -9.59 -19.26
C LYS A 127 -4.57 -8.20 -18.70
N THR A 128 -5.73 -8.01 -18.06
CA THR A 128 -6.18 -6.71 -17.55
C THR A 128 -5.81 -6.48 -16.09
N TRP A 129 -5.21 -7.46 -15.42
CA TRP A 129 -4.86 -7.34 -14.00
C TRP A 129 -3.70 -6.39 -13.78
N VAL A 130 -3.88 -5.51 -12.78
CA VAL A 130 -2.89 -4.54 -12.29
C VAL A 130 -1.85 -5.22 -11.40
N LEU A 131 -2.24 -6.22 -10.61
CA LEU A 131 -1.31 -7.01 -9.80
C LEU A 131 -1.35 -8.48 -10.22
N LYS A 132 -0.18 -9.09 -10.40
CA LYS A 132 -0.04 -10.52 -10.67
C LYS A 132 1.04 -11.11 -9.80
N ARG A 133 0.89 -12.38 -9.43
CA ARG A 133 2.01 -13.17 -8.90
C ARG A 133 3.01 -13.43 -10.02
N LYS A 134 4.24 -13.75 -9.66
CA LYS A 134 5.31 -14.07 -10.63
C LYS A 134 5.03 -15.28 -11.53
N ASP A 135 4.14 -16.17 -11.10
CA ASP A 135 3.67 -17.30 -11.90
C ASP A 135 2.47 -16.95 -12.82
N GLY A 136 2.06 -15.68 -12.85
CA GLY A 136 0.94 -15.18 -13.65
C GLY A 136 -0.43 -15.37 -13.02
N THR A 137 -0.53 -15.93 -11.81
CA THR A 137 -1.80 -16.11 -11.11
C THR A 137 -2.26 -14.84 -10.39
N ALA A 138 -3.56 -14.79 -10.07
CA ALA A 138 -4.15 -13.65 -9.37
C ALA A 138 -3.77 -13.60 -7.88
N VAL A 139 -3.86 -12.40 -7.33
CA VAL A 139 -3.97 -12.13 -5.90
C VAL A 139 -5.37 -11.62 -5.58
N TRP A 140 -5.85 -11.97 -4.40
CA TRP A 140 -7.18 -11.60 -3.95
C TRP A 140 -7.08 -11.07 -2.53
N GLN A 141 -7.71 -9.94 -2.26
CA GLN A 141 -7.75 -9.39 -0.91
C GLN A 141 -8.31 -10.43 0.07
N GLY A 142 -7.55 -10.78 1.11
CA GLY A 142 -7.96 -11.78 2.08
C GLY A 142 -8.03 -13.22 1.52
N GLY A 143 -7.34 -13.50 0.40
CA GLY A 143 -7.20 -14.83 -0.19
C GLY A 143 -8.42 -15.35 -0.98
N SER A 144 -9.45 -14.54 -1.23
CA SER A 144 -10.66 -14.99 -1.93
C SER A 144 -11.16 -14.01 -2.99
N LYS A 145 -11.52 -14.55 -4.16
CA LYS A 145 -12.21 -13.81 -5.23
C LYS A 145 -13.56 -13.24 -4.76
N ARG A 146 -14.20 -13.90 -3.79
CA ARG A 146 -15.44 -13.43 -3.17
C ARG A 146 -15.10 -12.65 -1.90
N ALA A 147 -15.41 -11.35 -1.88
CA ALA A 147 -15.14 -10.48 -0.75
C ALA A 147 -15.77 -10.94 0.57
N ALA A 148 -16.89 -11.67 0.53
CA ALA A 148 -17.54 -12.23 1.72
C ALA A 148 -16.72 -13.35 2.38
N ASP A 149 -15.83 -13.99 1.64
CA ASP A 149 -15.00 -15.10 2.11
C ASP A 149 -13.55 -14.65 2.38
N ALA A 150 -13.26 -13.34 2.24
CA ALA A 150 -11.97 -12.75 2.56
C ALA A 150 -11.68 -12.85 4.06
N LYS A 151 -10.43 -13.18 4.43
CA LYS A 151 -10.05 -13.46 5.82
C LYS A 151 -8.85 -12.63 6.24
N ILE A 152 -8.72 -12.50 7.56
CA ILE A 152 -7.47 -12.08 8.20
C ILE A 152 -6.55 -13.30 8.20
N THR A 153 -5.30 -13.13 7.77
CA THR A 153 -4.31 -14.20 7.75
C THR A 153 -3.52 -14.27 9.06
N GLU A 154 -2.76 -15.35 9.24
CA GLU A 154 -1.73 -15.40 10.29
C GLU A 154 -0.71 -14.27 10.14
N GLY A 155 -0.45 -13.85 8.89
CA GLY A 155 0.46 -12.77 8.59
C GLY A 155 -0.02 -11.42 9.13
N ASP A 156 -1.29 -11.10 8.90
CA ASP A 156 -1.95 -9.91 9.43
C ASP A 156 -1.95 -9.92 10.97
N ILE A 157 -2.30 -11.06 11.59
CA ILE A 157 -2.33 -11.21 13.05
C ILE A 157 -0.94 -10.98 13.65
N ALA A 158 0.09 -11.59 13.06
CA ALA A 158 1.46 -11.42 13.52
C ALA A 158 1.94 -9.97 13.39
N ARG A 159 1.57 -9.25 12.32
CA ARG A 159 1.92 -7.83 12.18
C ARG A 159 1.23 -6.94 13.21
N VAL A 160 -0.05 -7.18 13.48
CA VAL A 160 -0.76 -6.50 14.60
C VAL A 160 -0.07 -6.83 15.93
N ALA A 161 0.35 -8.08 16.13
CA ALA A 161 1.03 -8.46 17.36
C ALA A 161 2.38 -7.76 17.54
N GLN A 162 3.15 -7.57 16.46
CA GLN A 162 4.40 -6.78 16.50
C GLN A 162 4.15 -5.31 16.85
N LEU A 163 3.04 -4.72 16.37
CA LEU A 163 2.70 -3.32 16.62
C LEU A 163 2.27 -3.06 18.07
N TYR A 164 1.51 -3.99 18.66
CA TYR A 164 0.82 -3.74 19.94
C TYR A 164 1.28 -4.62 21.11
N PHE A 165 1.97 -5.73 20.87
CA PHE A 165 2.47 -6.61 21.92
C PHE A 165 4.00 -6.61 21.97
N LYS A 166 4.54 -6.15 23.11
CA LYS A 166 5.97 -6.29 23.42
C LYS A 166 6.36 -7.76 23.45
N ALA A 167 7.52 -8.10 22.87
CA ALA A 167 8.24 -9.30 23.23
C ALA A 167 8.32 -9.40 24.77
N ARG A 168 7.91 -10.54 25.33
CA ARG A 168 8.00 -10.81 26.78
C ARG A 168 9.44 -10.52 27.24
N GLY A 169 9.64 -9.42 27.98
CA GLY A 169 10.94 -9.05 28.56
C GLY A 169 11.55 -7.71 28.12
N ALA A 170 10.96 -6.96 27.19
CA ALA A 170 11.53 -5.68 26.76
C ALA A 170 11.21 -4.51 27.73
N THR A 171 12.09 -4.26 28.71
CA THR A 171 12.20 -2.96 29.38
C THR A 171 13.12 -2.06 28.58
N LEU A 172 12.59 -0.96 28.06
CA LEU A 172 13.24 0.35 27.99
C LEU A 172 12.12 1.37 27.73
N GLU A 173 12.29 2.51 28.35
CA GLU A 173 11.32 3.56 28.55
C GLU A 173 10.69 4.01 27.22
N ALA A 174 9.37 4.04 27.18
CA ALA A 174 8.63 4.77 26.17
C ALA A 174 8.87 6.28 26.41
N THR A 175 10.03 6.76 26.02
CA THR A 175 10.31 8.20 25.92
C THR A 175 9.60 8.72 24.68
N GLY A 176 8.30 9.03 24.82
CA GLY A 176 7.57 9.76 23.77
C GLY A 176 6.06 9.52 23.73
N LEU A 177 5.58 8.36 24.18
CA LEU A 177 4.15 8.16 24.34
C LEU A 177 3.78 8.50 25.78
N GLY A 178 3.36 9.76 25.98
CA GLY A 178 2.84 10.24 27.25
C GLY A 178 1.83 9.23 27.82
N LYS A 179 1.96 8.95 29.12
CA LYS A 179 1.05 8.06 29.84
C LYS A 179 -0.38 8.46 29.53
N TRP A 180 -1.13 7.57 28.89
CA TRP A 180 -2.56 7.72 28.71
C TRP A 180 -3.24 7.68 30.07
N ASP A 181 -3.57 8.87 30.60
CA ASP A 181 -4.38 9.01 31.80
C ASP A 181 -5.86 8.94 31.42
N GLY A 182 -6.48 7.80 31.69
CA GLY A 182 -7.90 7.52 31.46
C GLY A 182 -8.88 8.38 32.27
N GLN A 183 -8.42 9.38 33.04
CA GLN A 183 -9.29 10.28 33.80
C GLN A 183 -9.90 11.43 32.98
N ARG A 184 -9.46 11.68 31.74
CA ARG A 184 -9.92 12.86 30.97
C ARG A 184 -11.30 12.74 30.29
N ILE A 185 -11.97 11.59 30.30
CA ILE A 185 -13.28 11.43 29.65
C ILE A 185 -14.48 11.69 30.59
N ARG A 186 -14.28 11.89 31.90
CA ARG A 186 -15.40 12.07 32.86
C ARG A 186 -15.80 13.53 33.19
N LYS A 187 -15.38 14.53 32.42
CA LYS A 187 -15.78 15.94 32.66
C LYS A 187 -16.42 16.67 31.47
N ALA A 188 -17.04 15.92 30.54
CA ALA A 188 -17.92 16.49 29.52
C ALA A 188 -19.37 16.02 29.74
N ARG A 189 -19.90 16.28 30.94
CA ARG A 189 -21.35 16.36 31.19
C ARG A 189 -21.55 17.19 32.47
N LEU A 190 -22.44 18.19 32.35
CA LEU A 190 -22.94 19.12 33.37
C LEU A 190 -22.18 20.45 33.53
N THR A 191 -22.51 21.41 32.66
CA THR A 191 -22.70 22.87 32.85
C THR A 191 -23.14 23.42 31.48
N ASN A 192 -24.29 24.04 31.23
CA ASN A 192 -25.47 24.45 31.98
C ASN A 192 -26.71 24.16 31.12
#